data_AF-A0A397B5Z5-F1
#
_entry.id   AF-A0A397B5Z5-F1
#
_cell.length_a   1.000
_cell.length_b   1.000
_cell.length_c   1.000
_cell.angle_alpha   90.00
_cell.angle_beta   90.00
_cell.angle_gamma   90.00
#
_symmetry.space_group_name_H-M   'P 1'
#
loop_
_entity.id
_entity.type
_entity.pdbx_description
1 polymer ?
#
loop_
_entity_poly.entity_id
_entity_poly.type
_entity_poly.pdbx_seq_one_letter_code
_entity_poly.pdbx_strand_id
1 'polypeptide(L)'
;MHKHVAETAAAKRAKARYRRDGQRSVKLAKFTLGDFVLVARALQHPGKLTLRWKGPFRVVKVVSDYLMEVQQLVPPGATSLHHACRLRLYCEGGREVNEDLKAQI
;
A
#
# COMPACT_ATOMS: atom_id res chain seq x y z
N MET A 1 -11.39 35.77 24.48
CA MET A 1 -11.84 34.81 23.44
C MET A 1 -10.75 33.80 23.01
N HIS A 2 -9.50 34.21 22.77
CA HIS A 2 -8.44 33.32 22.26
C HIS A 2 -8.01 32.16 23.17
N LYS A 3 -7.96 32.37 24.50
CA LYS A 3 -7.53 31.34 25.45
C LYS A 3 -8.45 30.11 25.46
N HIS A 4 -9.76 30.34 25.51
CA HIS A 4 -10.77 29.28 25.48
C HIS A 4 -10.76 28.49 24.17
N VAL A 5 -10.53 29.16 23.03
CA VAL A 5 -10.40 28.52 21.71
C VAL A 5 -9.14 27.64 21.64
N ALA A 6 -8.02 28.09 22.23
CA ALA A 6 -6.79 27.31 22.29
C ALA A 6 -6.95 26.05 23.14
N GLU A 7 -7.60 26.17 24.30
CA GLU A 7 -7.88 25.06 25.22
C GLU A 7 -8.81 24.02 24.57
N THR A 8 -9.90 24.45 23.94
CA THR A 8 -10.81 23.55 23.22
C THR A 8 -10.14 22.87 22.02
N ALA A 9 -9.29 23.58 21.27
CA ALA A 9 -8.51 22.99 20.20
C ALA A 9 -7.49 21.96 20.71
N ALA A 10 -6.82 22.23 21.84
CA ALA A 10 -5.90 21.29 22.47
C ALA A 10 -6.61 20.01 22.94
N ALA A 11 -7.77 20.14 23.58
CA ALA A 11 -8.60 19.03 24.02
C ALA A 11 -9.08 18.17 22.82
N LYS A 12 -9.52 18.80 21.72
CA LYS A 12 -9.88 18.09 20.48
C LYS A 12 -8.70 17.31 19.90
N ARG A 13 -7.50 17.90 19.86
CA ARG A 13 -6.28 17.23 19.38
C ARG A 13 -5.89 16.05 20.29
N ALA A 14 -5.99 16.21 21.60
CA ALA A 14 -5.70 15.14 22.56
C ALA A 14 -6.65 13.95 22.39
N LYS A 15 -7.96 14.21 22.28
CA LYS A 15 -8.97 13.17 22.01
C LYS A 15 -8.71 12.44 20.69
N ALA A 16 -8.32 13.17 19.64
CA ALA A 16 -7.97 12.59 18.34
C ALA A 16 -6.67 11.75 18.38
N ARG A 17 -5.69 12.11 19.22
CA ARG A 17 -4.49 11.29 19.47
C ARG A 17 -4.86 10.00 20.20
N TYR A 18 -5.58 10.10 21.33
CA TYR A 18 -6.03 8.95 22.11
C TYR A 18 -6.81 7.94 21.27
N ARG A 19 -7.74 8.41 20.43
CA ARG A 19 -8.49 7.56 19.50
C ARG A 19 -7.58 6.82 18.50
N ARG A 20 -6.55 7.50 17.98
CA ARG A 20 -5.59 6.88 17.05
C ARG A 20 -4.68 5.87 17.76
N ASP A 21 -4.25 6.17 18.98
CA ASP A 21 -3.43 5.25 19.77
C ASP A 21 -4.19 3.95 20.10
N GLY A 22 -5.49 4.05 20.38
CA GLY A 22 -6.36 2.87 20.53
C GLY A 22 -6.61 2.07 19.25
N GLN A 23 -6.31 2.63 18.08
CA GLN A 23 -6.46 1.98 16.76
C GLN A 23 -5.13 1.50 16.17
N ARG A 24 -4.04 1.55 16.95
CA ARG A 24 -2.66 1.34 16.47
C ARG A 24 -2.36 -0.11 16.05
N SER A 25 -3.26 -1.05 16.27
CA SER A 25 -3.15 -2.45 15.79
C SER A 25 -3.53 -2.57 14.32
N VAL A 26 -2.82 -1.89 13.41
CA VAL A 26 -2.94 -2.17 11.98
C VAL A 26 -2.24 -3.50 11.72
N LYS A 27 -3.00 -4.57 11.53
CA LYS A 27 -2.46 -5.85 11.06
C LYS A 27 -2.03 -5.65 9.61
N LEU A 28 -0.73 -5.80 9.36
CA LEU A 28 -0.22 -5.77 7.98
C LEU A 28 -0.62 -7.05 7.27
N ALA A 29 -1.02 -6.91 6.01
CA ALA A 29 -1.18 -8.06 5.13
C ALA A 29 0.19 -8.74 5.01
N LYS A 30 0.23 -10.04 5.28
CA LYS A 30 1.42 -10.85 5.07
C LYS A 30 1.47 -11.22 3.59
N PHE A 31 2.54 -10.84 2.92
CA PHE A 31 2.82 -11.22 1.54
C PHE A 31 3.90 -12.29 1.53
N THR A 32 3.76 -13.27 0.65
CA THR A 32 4.73 -14.35 0.47
C THR A 32 5.42 -14.24 -0.87
N LEU A 33 6.59 -14.88 -0.98
CA LEU A 33 7.35 -14.94 -2.23
C LEU A 33 6.48 -15.60 -3.31
N GLY A 34 6.35 -14.94 -4.45
CA GLY A 34 5.53 -15.40 -5.56
C GLY A 34 4.11 -14.83 -5.60
N ASP A 35 3.64 -14.14 -4.56
CA ASP A 35 2.31 -13.52 -4.57
C ASP A 35 2.19 -12.50 -5.69
N PHE A 36 1.04 -12.50 -6.37
CA PHE A 36 0.67 -11.42 -7.28
C PHE A 36 0.04 -10.27 -6.51
N VAL A 37 0.53 -9.06 -6.74
CA VAL A 37 0.15 -7.86 -6.01
C VAL A 37 -0.04 -6.65 -6.92
N LEU A 38 -0.95 -5.77 -6.55
CA LEU A 38 -1.08 -4.42 -7.07
C LEU A 38 -0.18 -3.47 -6.27
N VAL A 39 0.47 -2.53 -6.96
CA VAL A 39 1.30 -1.49 -6.33
C VAL A 39 0.58 -0.14 -6.34
N ALA A 40 0.48 0.52 -5.19
CA ALA A 40 -0.06 1.88 -5.08
C ALA A 40 0.98 2.93 -5.49
N ARG A 41 0.76 3.57 -6.64
CA ARG A 41 1.56 4.70 -7.11
C ARG A 41 0.83 6.03 -6.88
N ALA A 42 1.57 7.01 -6.39
CA ALA A 42 1.07 8.38 -6.30
C ALA A 42 1.06 8.99 -7.71
N LEU A 43 -0.07 9.56 -8.10
CA LEU A 43 -0.23 10.30 -9.34
C LEU A 43 -0.59 11.75 -9.00
N GLN A 44 0.07 12.68 -9.67
CA GLN A 44 -0.23 14.10 -9.53
C GLN A 44 -1.37 14.45 -10.50
N HIS A 45 -2.50 14.88 -9.94
CA HIS A 45 -3.54 15.58 -10.70
C HIS A 45 -3.49 17.08 -10.37
N PRO A 46 -4.03 17.95 -11.23
CA PRO A 46 -4.17 19.37 -10.91
C PRO A 46 -4.87 19.55 -9.56
N GLY A 47 -4.20 20.19 -8.60
CA GLY A 47 -4.73 20.49 -7.27
C GLY A 47 -4.74 19.35 -6.24
N LYS A 48 -4.43 18.09 -6.60
CA LYS A 48 -4.39 16.99 -5.61
C LYS A 48 -3.53 15.79 -6.02
N LEU A 49 -2.86 15.18 -5.04
CA LEU A 49 -2.25 13.86 -5.19
C LEU A 49 -3.29 12.76 -5.00
N THR A 50 -3.38 11.83 -5.95
CA THR A 50 -4.21 10.63 -5.83
C THR A 50 -3.33 9.38 -5.79
N LEU A 51 -3.86 8.32 -5.18
CA LEU A 51 -3.22 7.00 -5.20
C LEU A 51 -3.94 6.12 -6.22
N ARG A 52 -3.18 5.56 -7.16
CA ARG A 52 -3.67 4.59 -8.14
C ARG A 52 -2.98 3.25 -7.93
N TRP A 53 -3.78 2.20 -7.81
CA TRP A 53 -3.30 0.81 -7.81
C TRP A 53 -2.98 0.40 -9.25
N LYS A 54 -1.80 -0.16 -9.46
CA LYS A 54 -1.26 -0.52 -10.78
C LYS A 54 -0.79 -1.95 -10.80
N GLY A 55 -1.10 -2.60 -11.94
CA GLY A 55 -0.53 -3.84 -12.49
C GLY A 55 -0.67 -5.08 -11.60
N PRO A 56 -0.66 -6.29 -12.17
CA PRO A 56 -0.13 -7.42 -11.44
C PRO A 56 1.40 -7.36 -11.45
N PHE A 57 1.98 -7.25 -10.26
CA PHE A 57 3.40 -7.44 -9.98
C PHE A 57 3.57 -8.75 -9.22
N ARG A 58 4.75 -9.36 -9.25
CA ARG A 58 5.07 -10.55 -8.46
C ARG A 58 6.04 -10.21 -7.34
N VAL A 59 5.78 -10.67 -6.13
CA VAL A 59 6.73 -10.55 -5.02
C VAL A 59 7.93 -11.46 -5.31
N VAL A 60 9.11 -10.87 -5.50
CA VAL A 60 10.35 -11.60 -5.80
C VAL A 60 11.26 -11.72 -4.58
N LYS A 61 11.08 -10.84 -3.58
CA LYS A 61 11.82 -10.91 -2.32
C LYS A 61 11.03 -10.28 -1.18
N VAL A 62 10.99 -10.96 -0.05
CA VAL A 62 10.48 -10.39 1.21
C VAL A 62 11.69 -9.92 2.01
N VAL A 63 11.87 -8.61 2.12
CA VAL A 63 13.01 -7.99 2.84
C VAL A 63 12.71 -7.93 4.34
N SER A 64 11.46 -7.62 4.70
CA SER A 64 10.93 -7.68 6.06
C SER A 64 9.41 -7.81 6.01
N ASP A 65 8.76 -7.94 7.18
CA ASP A 65 7.29 -7.89 7.30
C ASP A 65 6.67 -6.59 6.74
N TYR A 66 7.49 -5.55 6.55
CA TYR A 66 7.06 -4.23 6.08
C TYR A 66 7.51 -3.94 4.66
N LEU A 67 8.55 -4.59 4.15
CA LEU A 67 9.19 -4.25 2.87
C LEU A 67 9.27 -5.47 1.96
N MET A 68 8.77 -5.30 0.74
CA MET A 68 8.78 -6.34 -0.30
C MET A 68 9.32 -5.76 -1.60
N GLU A 69 10.18 -6.53 -2.26
CA GLU A 69 10.60 -6.28 -3.62
C GLU A 69 9.63 -6.98 -4.56
N VAL A 70 9.09 -6.21 -5.52
CA VAL A 70 8.13 -6.70 -6.49
C VAL A 70 8.66 -6.48 -7.90
N GLN A 71 8.35 -7.40 -8.79
CA GLN A 71 8.76 -7.37 -10.18
C GLN A 71 7.57 -7.21 -11.10
N GLN A 72 7.70 -6.36 -12.12
CA GLN A 72 6.70 -6.27 -13.18
C GLN A 72 6.71 -7.57 -14.01
N LEU A 73 5.53 -8.11 -14.34
CA LEU A 73 5.42 -9.35 -15.12
C LEU A 73 5.79 -9.20 -16.60
N VAL A 74 5.64 -7.98 -17.13
CA VAL A 74 5.89 -7.65 -18.53
C VAL A 74 7.31 -7.07 -18.67
N PRO A 75 8.04 -7.38 -19.75
CA PRO A 75 9.32 -6.76 -20.05
C PRO A 75 9.25 -5.21 -19.91
N PRO A 76 10.25 -4.56 -19.31
CA PRO A 76 11.60 -5.05 -18.99
C PRO A 76 11.72 -5.85 -17.68
N GLY A 77 10.63 -6.14 -16.97
CA GLY A 77 10.68 -6.91 -15.73
C GLY A 77 11.38 -6.17 -14.59
N ALA A 78 11.24 -4.84 -14.55
CA ALA A 78 11.86 -3.99 -13.54
C ALA A 78 11.38 -4.37 -12.13
N THR A 79 12.31 -4.40 -11.17
CA THR A 79 12.01 -4.59 -9.75
C THR A 79 11.92 -3.25 -9.03
N SER A 80 11.10 -3.22 -7.98
CA SER A 80 10.99 -2.05 -7.10
C SER A 80 10.64 -2.46 -5.67
N LEU A 81 11.16 -1.70 -4.70
CA LEU A 81 10.94 -1.94 -3.28
C LEU A 81 9.75 -1.13 -2.77
N HIS A 82 8.81 -1.79 -2.10
CA HIS A 82 7.60 -1.16 -1.58
C HIS A 82 7.28 -1.58 -0.16
N HIS A 83 6.67 -0.66 0.58
CA HIS A 83 6.09 -0.96 1.88
C HIS A 83 4.80 -1.78 1.71
N ALA A 84 4.52 -2.71 2.62
CA ALA A 84 3.34 -3.58 2.60
C ALA A 84 2.01 -2.81 2.47
N CYS A 85 1.92 -1.60 3.06
CA CYS A 85 0.75 -0.71 2.93
C CYS A 85 0.52 -0.17 1.50
N ARG A 86 1.52 -0.26 0.63
CA ARG A 86 1.45 0.09 -0.80
C ARG A 86 1.19 -1.12 -1.68
N LEU A 87 0.95 -2.29 -1.09
CA LEU A 87 0.66 -3.51 -1.79
C LEU A 87 -0.77 -3.98 -1.48
N ARG A 88 -1.38 -4.64 -2.45
CA ARG A 88 -2.68 -5.31 -2.30
C ARG A 88 -2.63 -6.60 -3.10
N LEU A 89 -3.12 -7.71 -2.56
CA LEU A 89 -3.21 -8.96 -3.31
C LEU A 89 -4.03 -8.75 -4.60
N TYR A 90 -3.52 -9.29 -5.70
CA TYR A 90 -4.23 -9.33 -6.97
C TYR A 90 -5.23 -10.50 -6.95
N CYS A 91 -6.52 -10.22 -7.08
CA CYS A 91 -7.58 -11.23 -7.07
C CYS A 91 -7.65 -12.02 -8.39
N GLU A 92 -6.67 -12.88 -8.64
CA GLU A 92 -6.79 -14.04 -9.55
C GLU A 92 -6.08 -15.26 -8.92
N GLY A 93 -6.29 -15.50 -7.62
CA GLY A 93 -5.58 -16.50 -6.80
C GLY A 93 -5.88 -17.97 -7.11
N GLY A 94 -6.11 -18.33 -8.37
CA GLY A 94 -6.39 -19.70 -8.82
C GLY A 94 -5.69 -20.13 -10.11
N ARG A 95 -4.83 -19.31 -10.72
CA ARG A 95 -4.05 -19.70 -11.91
C ARG A 95 -2.57 -19.79 -11.58
N GLU A 96 -2.00 -20.97 -11.79
CA GLU A 96 -0.54 -21.21 -11.75
C GLU A 96 0.20 -20.59 -12.96
N VAL A 97 -0.51 -19.90 -13.85
CA VAL A 97 -0.02 -19.52 -15.18
C VAL A 97 0.33 -18.02 -15.23
N ASN A 98 1.62 -17.71 -15.18
CA ASN A 98 2.16 -16.36 -15.35
C ASN A 98 1.85 -15.75 -16.74
N GLU A 99 1.66 -16.60 -17.77
CA GLU A 99 1.45 -16.14 -19.15
C GLU A 99 0.08 -15.49 -19.38
N ASP A 100 -0.97 -15.98 -18.70
CA ASP A 100 -2.33 -15.43 -18.82
C ASP A 100 -2.42 -13.99 -18.28
N LEU A 101 -1.64 -13.66 -17.26
CA LEU A 101 -1.60 -12.34 -16.61
C LEU A 101 -0.90 -11.27 -17.47
N LYS A 102 0.06 -11.68 -18.30
CA LYS A 102 0.73 -10.76 -19.24
C LYS A 102 -0.21 -10.29 -20.34
N ALA A 103 -1.19 -11.13 -20.72
CA ALA A 103 -2.14 -10.83 -21.79
C ALA A 103 -3.23 -9.80 -21.41
N GLN A 104 -3.37 -9.46 -20.12
CA GLN A 104 -4.39 -8.52 -19.62
C GLN A 104 -3.86 -7.08 -19.40
N ILE A 105 -2.55 -6.84 -19.57
CA ILE A 105 -1.89 -5.54 -19.35
C ILE A 105 -1.87 -4.72 -20.63
#